data_AF-A0A7J8PUC6-F1
#
_entry.id   AF-A0A7J8PUC6-F1
#
_cell.length_a   1.000
_cell.length_b   1.000
_cell.length_c   1.000
_cell.angle_alpha   90.00
_cell.angle_beta   90.00
_cell.angle_gamma   90.00
#
_symmetry.space_group_name_H-M   'P 1'
#
loop_
_entity.id
_entity.type
_entity.pdbx_description
1 polymer ?
#
loop_
_entity_poly.entity_id
_entity_poly.type
_entity_poly.pdbx_seq_one_letter_code
_entity_poly.pdbx_strand_id
1 'polypeptide(L)'
;GSFGEILKASWRGTPVAVKRILPSLSDDRLVIQDFRHEVKLLVKLRHPNIVQFLGAVTDRKPLMLITEYLRGGDLHQHLKEKGALHPSTAINFALDIARNVLLVNSSADHLKVGDFGLSKLIKVQNSHDVYKMTGETGSYRYMAPEVFKHRKYDKKVDVFSFAMILYQMLEGDPPLSNYEPYEAAKYVADGHRPIFRSKSYLPELR
;
A
#
# COMPACT_ATOMS: atom_id res chain seq x y z
N GLY A 1 8.91 -4.77 -6.13
CA GLY A 1 9.10 -3.52 -5.38
C GLY A 1 10.54 -3.08 -5.48
N SER A 2 10.87 -1.87 -5.03
CA SER A 2 12.21 -1.27 -5.13
C SER A 2 13.33 -2.06 -4.41
N PHE A 3 12.99 -2.92 -3.45
CA PHE A 3 13.94 -3.66 -2.61
C PHE A 3 14.01 -5.17 -2.88
N GLY A 4 13.11 -5.68 -3.71
CA GLY A 4 12.90 -7.11 -3.85
C GLY A 4 11.92 -7.46 -4.94
N GLU A 5 12.11 -8.65 -5.49
CA GLU A 5 11.20 -9.23 -6.47
C GLU A 5 10.16 -10.11 -5.77
N ILE A 6 8.97 -10.20 -6.36
CA ILE A 6 7.90 -11.07 -5.90
C ILE A 6 7.87 -12.28 -6.83
N LEU A 7 8.05 -13.47 -6.26
CA LEU A 7 8.00 -14.74 -6.97
C LEU A 7 6.79 -15.54 -6.53
N LYS A 8 6.12 -16.19 -7.48
CA LYS A 8 5.12 -17.22 -7.17
C LYS A 8 5.85 -18.53 -6.90
N ALA A 9 5.55 -19.18 -5.78
CA ALA A 9 6.12 -20.48 -5.41
C ALA A 9 5.04 -21.43 -4.87
N SER A 10 5.43 -22.66 -4.56
CA SER A 10 4.59 -23.67 -3.90
C SER A 10 5.25 -24.11 -2.60
N TRP A 11 4.51 -24.05 -1.50
CA TRP A 11 4.94 -24.54 -0.19
C TRP A 11 3.99 -25.63 0.29
N ARG A 12 4.48 -26.88 0.34
CA ARG A 12 3.67 -28.07 0.69
C ARG A 12 2.38 -28.18 -0.13
N GLY A 13 2.45 -27.88 -1.43
CA GLY A 13 1.30 -27.88 -2.33
C GLY A 13 0.41 -26.63 -2.27
N THR A 14 0.67 -25.70 -1.35
CA THR A 14 -0.07 -24.43 -1.25
C THR A 14 0.65 -23.34 -2.06
N PRO A 15 -0.02 -22.65 -3.00
CA PRO A 15 0.55 -21.50 -3.70
C PRO A 15 0.88 -20.36 -2.73
N VAL A 16 2.09 -19.81 -2.83
CA VAL A 16 2.58 -18.71 -1.97
C VAL A 16 3.24 -17.61 -2.81
N ALA A 17 3.22 -16.40 -2.28
CA ALA A 17 4.00 -15.28 -2.80
C ALA A 17 5.26 -15.09 -1.95
N VAL A 18 6.42 -15.02 -2.61
CA VAL A 18 7.73 -14.91 -1.98
C VAL A 18 8.37 -13.58 -2.37
N LYS A 19 8.49 -12.65 -1.43
CA LYS A 19 9.25 -11.41 -1.58
C LYS A 19 10.71 -11.69 -1.24
N ARG A 20 11.58 -11.67 -2.25
CA ARG A 20 13.01 -11.96 -2.12
C ARG A 20 13.82 -10.67 -2.18
N ILE A 21 14.64 -10.40 -1.17
CA ILE A 21 15.59 -9.27 -1.20
C ILE A 21 16.61 -9.52 -2.31
N LEU A 22 16.84 -8.49 -3.13
CA LEU A 22 17.78 -8.59 -4.25
C LEU A 22 19.20 -8.89 -3.75
N PRO A 23 19.99 -9.70 -4.47
CA PRO A 23 21.37 -10.00 -4.08
C PRO A 23 22.22 -8.75 -3.84
N SER A 24 22.04 -7.72 -4.67
CA SER A 24 22.72 -6.42 -4.58
C SER A 24 22.42 -5.64 -3.30
N LEU A 25 21.28 -5.91 -2.66
CA LEU A 25 20.81 -5.25 -1.44
C LEU A 25 20.93 -6.17 -0.21
N SER A 26 21.42 -7.40 -0.39
CA SER A 26 21.40 -8.43 0.64
C SER A 26 22.38 -8.21 1.81
N ASP A 27 23.29 -7.26 1.66
CA ASP A 27 24.25 -6.81 2.69
C ASP A 27 23.95 -5.41 3.24
N ASP A 28 22.93 -4.73 2.70
CA ASP A 28 22.55 -3.41 3.18
C ASP A 28 21.86 -3.55 4.55
N ARG A 29 22.49 -2.97 5.58
CA ARG A 29 22.00 -3.04 6.95
C ARG A 29 20.61 -2.43 7.13
N LEU A 30 20.28 -1.36 6.41
CA LEU A 30 18.97 -0.72 6.49
C LEU A 30 17.91 -1.63 5.87
N VAL A 31 18.19 -2.22 4.69
CA VAL A 31 17.28 -3.16 4.02
C VAL A 31 17.03 -4.39 4.88
N ILE A 32 18.07 -4.97 5.48
CA ILE A 32 17.95 -6.12 6.40
C ILE A 32 17.14 -5.75 7.63
N GLN A 33 17.36 -4.55 8.19
CA GLN A 33 16.62 -4.05 9.35
C GLN A 33 15.14 -3.88 9.01
N ASP A 34 14.81 -3.25 7.88
CA ASP A 34 13.44 -3.02 7.43
C ASP A 34 12.72 -4.35 7.17
N PHE A 35 13.39 -5.29 6.50
CA PHE A 35 12.87 -6.64 6.29
C PHE A 35 12.54 -7.34 7.62
N ARG A 36 13.44 -7.28 8.61
CA ARG A 36 13.21 -7.87 9.93
C ARG A 36 12.07 -7.19 10.69
N HIS A 37 11.87 -5.89 10.52
CA HIS A 37 10.73 -5.18 11.09
C HIS A 37 9.42 -5.62 10.44
N GLU A 38 9.39 -5.72 9.10
CA GLU A 38 8.23 -6.19 8.33
C GLU A 38 7.81 -7.59 8.81
N VAL A 39 8.75 -8.53 8.92
CA VAL A 39 8.49 -9.87 9.47
C VAL A 39 7.89 -9.80 10.87
N LYS A 40 8.48 -9.01 11.78
CA LYS A 40 7.99 -8.89 13.17
C LYS A 40 6.57 -8.33 13.26
N LEU A 41 6.18 -7.44 12.34
CA LEU A 41 4.83 -6.89 12.27
C LEU A 41 3.86 -7.93 11.74
N LEU A 42 4.19 -8.52 10.59
CA LEU A 42 3.35 -9.51 9.91
C LEU A 42 3.07 -10.76 10.75
N VAL A 43 4.02 -11.18 11.59
CA VAL A 43 3.81 -12.28 12.57
C VAL A 43 2.64 -11.98 13.53
N LYS A 44 2.41 -10.71 13.87
CA LYS A 44 1.36 -10.29 14.83
C LYS A 44 0.02 -10.01 14.16
N LEU A 45 -0.03 -9.89 12.83
CA LEU A 45 -1.21 -9.51 12.09
C LEU A 45 -1.93 -10.77 11.56
N ARG A 46 -3.17 -10.97 12.00
CA ARG A 46 -4.07 -12.01 11.48
C ARG A 46 -5.46 -11.40 11.29
N HIS A 47 -5.85 -11.20 10.04
CA HIS A 47 -7.14 -10.62 9.68
C HIS A 47 -7.54 -11.07 8.27
N PRO A 48 -8.83 -11.31 7.98
CA PRO A 48 -9.29 -11.72 6.64
C PRO A 48 -8.91 -10.74 5.52
N ASN A 49 -8.80 -9.43 5.82
CA ASN A 49 -8.44 -8.38 4.86
C ASN A 49 -6.97 -7.93 4.95
N ILE A 50 -6.10 -8.72 5.58
CA ILE A 50 -4.64 -8.54 5.57
C ILE A 50 -4.02 -9.76 4.90
N VAL A 51 -3.01 -9.53 4.05
CA VAL A 51 -2.24 -10.61 3.44
C VAL A 51 -1.63 -11.50 4.52
N GLN A 52 -2.00 -12.78 4.51
CA GLN A 52 -1.59 -13.73 5.52
C GLN A 52 -0.10 -14.04 5.42
N PHE A 53 0.63 -13.74 6.50
CA PHE A 53 2.00 -14.18 6.70
C PHE A 53 2.05 -15.69 6.91
N LEU A 54 2.95 -16.36 6.20
CA LEU A 54 3.16 -17.81 6.31
C LEU A 54 4.54 -18.16 6.87
N GLY A 55 5.55 -17.34 6.60
CA GLY A 55 6.90 -17.56 7.11
C GLY A 55 7.92 -16.58 6.55
N ALA A 56 9.16 -16.73 6.99
CA ALA A 56 10.29 -15.98 6.45
C ALA A 56 11.57 -16.82 6.51
N VAL A 57 12.50 -16.56 5.59
CA VAL A 57 13.87 -17.04 5.62
C VAL A 57 14.75 -15.91 6.12
N THR A 58 15.25 -16.04 7.35
CA THR A 58 16.03 -14.99 8.03
C THR A 58 17.50 -15.36 8.25
N ASP A 59 17.81 -16.65 8.22
CA ASP A 59 19.12 -17.17 8.66
C ASP A 59 20.04 -17.53 7.49
N ARG A 60 19.50 -17.50 6.26
CA ARG A 60 20.22 -17.78 5.02
C ARG A 60 19.88 -16.73 3.97
N LYS A 61 20.81 -16.50 3.06
CA LYS A 61 20.56 -15.66 1.88
C LYS A 61 20.00 -16.49 0.72
N PRO A 62 19.17 -15.87 -0.15
CA PRO A 62 18.59 -14.53 0.02
C PRO A 62 17.52 -14.51 1.12
N LEU A 63 17.37 -13.37 1.79
CA LEU A 63 16.28 -13.17 2.75
C LEU A 63 14.95 -13.19 1.99
N MET A 64 13.97 -13.92 2.52
CA MET A 64 12.68 -14.14 1.84
C MET A 64 11.51 -14.00 2.82
N LEU A 65 10.50 -13.23 2.44
CA LEU A 65 9.23 -13.12 3.14
C LEU A 65 8.18 -13.92 2.37
N ILE A 66 7.46 -14.80 3.06
CA ILE A 66 6.52 -15.75 2.45
C ILE A 66 5.11 -15.43 2.96
N THR A 67 4.21 -15.21 2.00
CA THR A 67 2.81 -14.84 2.24
C THR A 67 1.87 -15.67 1.38
N GLU A 68 0.57 -15.62 1.67
CA GLU A 68 -0.43 -16.21 0.78
C GLU A 68 -0.35 -15.62 -0.63
N TYR A 69 -0.60 -16.44 -1.65
CA TYR A 69 -0.66 -15.96 -3.03
C TYR A 69 -2.08 -15.47 -3.37
N LEU A 70 -2.22 -14.18 -3.64
CA LEU A 70 -3.47 -13.60 -4.13
C LEU A 70 -3.56 -13.73 -5.65
N ARG A 71 -4.48 -14.58 -6.13
CA ARG A 71 -4.66 -14.83 -7.57
C ARG A 71 -5.17 -13.62 -8.34
N GLY A 72 -5.85 -12.69 -7.66
CA GLY A 72 -6.44 -11.49 -8.26
C GLY A 72 -5.43 -10.40 -8.67
N GLY A 73 -4.15 -10.57 -8.32
CA GLY A 73 -3.13 -9.55 -8.58
C GLY A 73 -3.27 -8.33 -7.68
N ASP A 74 -2.60 -7.23 -8.07
CA ASP A 74 -2.70 -5.94 -7.38
C ASP A 74 -3.78 -5.04 -7.97
N LEU A 75 -4.27 -4.10 -7.15
CA LEU A 75 -5.34 -3.17 -7.53
C LEU A 75 -4.97 -2.28 -8.71
N HIS A 76 -3.70 -1.86 -8.82
CA HIS A 76 -3.27 -0.97 -9.91
C HIS A 76 -3.37 -1.67 -11.26
N GLN A 77 -2.85 -2.90 -11.35
CA GLN A 77 -2.97 -3.71 -12.56
C GLN A 77 -4.44 -4.01 -12.90
N HIS A 78 -5.26 -4.32 -11.88
CA HIS A 78 -6.69 -4.57 -12.09
C HIS A 78 -7.41 -3.35 -12.71
N LEU A 79 -7.17 -2.15 -12.18
CA LEU A 79 -7.77 -0.92 -12.70
C LEU A 79 -7.23 -0.56 -14.09
N LYS A 80 -5.95 -0.85 -14.36
CA LYS A 80 -5.36 -0.64 -15.69
C LYS A 80 -5.97 -1.55 -16.76
N GLU A 81 -6.28 -2.79 -16.41
CA GLU A 81 -6.87 -3.77 -17.34
C GLU A 81 -8.38 -3.60 -17.51
N LYS A 82 -9.11 -3.31 -16.42
CA LYS A 82 -10.58 -3.31 -16.39
C LYS A 82 -11.20 -1.92 -16.32
N GLY A 83 -10.41 -0.88 -16.07
CA GLY A 83 -10.88 0.49 -15.86
C GLY A 83 -11.45 0.72 -14.46
N ALA A 84 -12.24 1.78 -14.33
CA ALA A 84 -12.90 2.18 -13.10
C ALA A 84 -13.85 1.08 -12.58
N LEU A 85 -13.92 0.94 -11.25
CA LEU A 85 -14.86 0.03 -10.60
C LEU A 85 -16.26 0.65 -10.55
N HIS A 86 -17.28 -0.20 -10.57
CA HIS A 86 -18.63 0.24 -10.25
C HIS A 86 -18.68 0.80 -8.81
N PRO A 87 -19.43 1.89 -8.52
CA PRO A 87 -19.36 2.55 -7.22
C PRO A 87 -19.66 1.65 -6.03
N SER A 88 -20.61 0.72 -6.16
CA SER A 88 -20.89 -0.27 -5.11
C SER A 88 -19.70 -1.19 -4.83
N THR A 89 -18.99 -1.65 -5.88
CA THR A 89 -17.77 -2.46 -5.73
C THR A 89 -16.65 -1.65 -5.10
N ALA A 90 -16.44 -0.41 -5.54
CA ALA A 90 -15.45 0.50 -4.95
C ALA A 90 -15.72 0.74 -3.46
N ILE A 91 -16.98 0.95 -3.06
CA ILE A 91 -17.37 1.10 -1.66
C ILE A 91 -17.13 -0.19 -0.88
N ASN A 92 -17.48 -1.36 -1.41
CA ASN A 92 -17.21 -2.64 -0.74
C ASN A 92 -15.71 -2.86 -0.52
N PHE A 93 -14.89 -2.57 -1.53
CA PHE A 93 -13.44 -2.64 -1.47
C PHE A 93 -12.85 -1.63 -0.47
N ALA A 94 -13.37 -0.41 -0.47
CA ALA A 94 -12.99 0.62 0.48
C ALA A 94 -13.38 0.23 1.90
N LEU A 95 -14.54 -0.38 2.10
CA LEU A 95 -14.96 -0.95 3.37
C LEU A 95 -14.03 -2.08 3.78
N ASP A 96 -13.59 -2.96 2.89
CA ASP A 96 -12.63 -4.01 3.24
C ASP A 96 -11.27 -3.46 3.68
N ILE A 97 -10.77 -2.41 3.02
CA ILE A 97 -9.56 -1.70 3.43
C ILE A 97 -9.78 -0.99 4.77
N ALA A 98 -10.90 -0.29 4.95
CA ALA A 98 -11.24 0.46 6.16
C ALA A 98 -11.63 -0.44 7.34
N ARG A 99 -12.14 -1.65 7.10
CA ARG A 99 -12.45 -2.67 8.11
C ARG A 99 -11.17 -3.21 8.76
N ASN A 100 -10.01 -3.05 8.12
CA ASN A 100 -8.72 -3.21 8.78
C ASN A 100 -8.45 -2.12 9.85
N VAL A 101 -9.24 -1.04 9.89
CA VAL A 101 -9.23 0.00 10.93
C VAL A 101 -10.36 -0.23 11.95
N LEU A 102 -11.49 -0.83 11.57
CA LEU A 102 -12.62 -1.13 12.46
C LEU A 102 -13.42 -2.38 12.00
N LEU A 103 -13.32 -3.47 12.79
CA LEU A 103 -14.15 -4.69 12.93
C LEU A 103 -15.01 -5.25 11.76
N VAL A 104 -15.05 -6.59 11.72
CA VAL A 104 -15.42 -7.56 10.66
C VAL A 104 -16.93 -7.66 10.31
N ASN A 105 -17.27 -7.81 9.01
CA ASN A 105 -18.22 -8.84 8.53
C ASN A 105 -18.08 -9.18 7.03
N SER A 106 -18.49 -10.41 6.68
CA SER A 106 -18.04 -11.26 5.57
C SER A 106 -18.89 -11.27 4.31
N SER A 107 -18.25 -11.75 3.22
CA SER A 107 -18.75 -12.39 1.97
C SER A 107 -18.69 -11.57 0.67
N ALA A 108 -17.97 -12.15 -0.32
CA ALA A 108 -17.65 -11.74 -1.70
C ALA A 108 -16.32 -10.97 -1.91
N ASP A 109 -15.59 -11.32 -2.99
CA ASP A 109 -14.27 -10.82 -3.46
C ASP A 109 -13.64 -9.73 -2.60
N HIS A 110 -12.85 -10.15 -1.61
CA HIS A 110 -12.29 -9.23 -0.63
C HIS A 110 -10.94 -8.67 -1.06
N LEU A 111 -10.77 -7.35 -0.94
CA LEU A 111 -9.44 -6.75 -0.98
C LEU A 111 -8.69 -7.07 0.30
N LYS A 112 -7.38 -7.31 0.13
CA LYS A 112 -6.44 -7.43 1.25
C LYS A 112 -5.36 -6.38 1.14
N VAL A 113 -5.00 -5.80 2.29
CA VAL A 113 -3.86 -4.90 2.39
C VAL A 113 -2.58 -5.74 2.57
N GLY A 114 -1.57 -5.43 1.78
CA GLY A 114 -0.24 -6.02 1.84
C GLY A 114 0.84 -4.93 1.88
N ASP A 115 2.10 -5.37 2.00
CA ASP A 115 3.30 -4.51 2.00
C ASP A 115 3.36 -3.49 3.17
N PHE A 116 3.46 -4.03 4.39
CA PHE A 116 3.63 -3.23 5.62
C PHE A 116 5.09 -2.79 5.83
N GLY A 117 5.98 -2.93 4.84
CA GLY A 117 7.39 -2.58 4.94
C GLY A 117 7.68 -1.12 5.32
N LEU A 118 6.69 -0.23 5.15
CA LEU A 118 6.74 1.18 5.57
C LEU A 118 6.09 1.44 6.93
N SER A 119 5.42 0.45 7.53
CA SER A 119 4.76 0.57 8.83
C SER A 119 5.81 0.61 9.95
N LYS A 120 6.55 1.71 10.08
CA LYS A 120 7.29 1.98 11.32
C LYS A 120 6.24 2.09 12.42
N LEU A 121 6.26 1.18 13.40
CA LEU A 121 5.63 1.43 14.70
C LEU A 121 6.12 2.81 15.12
N ILE A 122 5.19 3.75 15.26
CA ILE A 122 5.48 5.15 15.58
C ILE A 122 6.18 5.19 16.95
N LYS A 123 7.50 5.01 16.97
CA LYS A 123 8.35 5.46 18.06
C LYS A 123 8.67 6.91 17.74
N VAL A 124 7.80 7.81 18.20
CA VAL A 124 8.13 9.24 18.31
C VAL A 124 9.30 9.34 19.28
N GLN A 125 10.54 9.14 18.82
CA GLN A 125 11.69 9.35 19.69
C GLN A 125 12.83 10.15 19.09
N ASN A 126 12.93 10.40 17.78
CA ASN A 126 13.95 11.33 17.28
C ASN A 126 13.46 12.16 16.08
N SER A 127 13.62 13.48 16.20
CA SER A 127 13.35 14.50 15.17
C SER A 127 14.28 14.44 13.96
N HIS A 128 15.20 13.48 13.91
CA HIS A 128 16.25 13.36 12.89
C HIS A 128 16.16 12.10 12.04
N ASP A 129 15.17 11.23 12.23
CA ASP A 129 14.90 10.13 11.31
C ASP A 129 14.16 10.68 10.09
N VAL A 130 14.91 11.44 9.28
CA VAL A 130 14.49 11.86 7.94
C VAL A 130 14.12 10.59 7.20
N TYR A 131 12.84 10.49 6.83
CA TYR A 131 12.32 9.51 5.90
C TYR A 131 13.17 9.57 4.63
N LYS A 132 14.22 8.76 4.52
CA LYS A 132 14.91 8.55 3.24
C LYS A 132 13.97 7.69 2.40
N MET A 133 13.01 8.35 1.76
CA MET A 133 12.09 7.70 0.85
C MET A 133 12.89 7.14 -0.33
N THR A 134 12.90 5.82 -0.41
CA THR A 134 13.49 5.07 -1.50
C THR A 134 12.55 5.12 -2.70
N GLY A 135 12.74 6.13 -3.55
CA GLY A 135 12.58 6.01 -4.99
C GLY A 135 11.28 5.45 -5.56
N GLU A 136 10.14 5.58 -4.87
CA GLU A 136 8.84 5.26 -5.47
C GLU A 136 8.19 6.53 -5.99
N THR A 137 8.43 6.82 -7.26
CA THR A 137 7.79 7.93 -7.97
C THR A 137 6.27 7.84 -7.89
N GLY A 138 5.66 6.65 -7.93
CA GLY A 138 4.19 6.49 -7.85
C GLY A 138 3.54 6.84 -6.51
N SER A 139 4.25 6.67 -5.39
CA SER A 139 3.68 6.79 -4.03
C SER A 139 3.41 8.25 -3.63
N TYR A 140 4.06 9.22 -4.29
CA TYR A 140 3.84 10.65 -4.07
C TYR A 140 2.38 11.07 -4.24
N ARG A 141 1.65 10.46 -5.18
CA ARG A 141 0.25 10.83 -5.48
C ARG A 141 -0.72 10.54 -4.32
N TYR A 142 -0.38 9.57 -3.47
CA TYR A 142 -1.18 9.15 -2.33
C TYR A 142 -0.71 9.79 -1.02
N MET A 143 0.35 10.61 -1.08
CA MET A 143 1.00 11.18 0.09
C MET A 143 0.22 12.38 0.64
N ALA A 144 0.02 12.39 1.95
CA ALA A 144 -0.60 13.52 2.63
C ALA A 144 0.26 14.80 2.53
N PRO A 145 -0.36 16.00 2.42
CA PRO A 145 0.33 17.29 2.32
C PRO A 145 1.41 17.53 3.38
N GLU A 146 1.14 17.17 4.63
CA GLU A 146 2.04 17.34 5.76
C GLU A 146 3.26 16.42 5.67
N VAL A 147 3.12 15.23 5.10
CA VAL A 147 4.23 14.31 4.85
C VAL A 147 5.11 14.86 3.74
N PHE A 148 4.51 15.31 2.63
CA PHE A 148 5.24 15.95 1.54
C PHE A 148 6.00 17.21 1.98
N LYS A 149 5.40 18.01 2.86
CA LYS A 149 6.03 19.22 3.44
C LYS A 149 6.99 18.92 4.60
N HIS A 150 7.32 17.66 4.87
CA HIS A 150 8.23 17.24 5.94
C HIS A 150 7.82 17.78 7.33
N ARG A 151 6.51 17.87 7.58
CA ARG A 151 5.95 18.31 8.86
C ARG A 151 5.69 17.11 9.77
N LYS A 152 5.44 17.37 11.06
CA LYS A 152 4.94 16.34 11.97
C LYS A 152 3.61 15.81 11.46
N TYR A 153 3.44 14.49 11.51
CA TYR A 153 2.26 13.80 11.03
C TYR A 153 1.82 12.74 12.04
N ASP A 154 0.57 12.33 11.94
CA ASP A 154 -0.05 11.27 12.75
C ASP A 154 -0.78 10.27 11.85
N LYS A 155 -1.68 9.46 12.41
CA LYS A 155 -2.44 8.45 11.67
C LYS A 155 -3.42 9.04 10.64
N LYS A 156 -3.65 10.35 10.60
CA LYS A 156 -4.53 10.99 9.60
C LYS A 156 -3.95 10.94 8.19
N VAL A 157 -2.64 10.73 8.05
CA VAL A 157 -2.01 10.51 6.74
C VAL A 157 -2.55 9.27 6.05
N ASP A 158 -2.87 8.21 6.81
CA ASP A 158 -3.44 6.97 6.26
C ASP A 158 -4.86 7.19 5.75
N VAL A 159 -5.63 8.08 6.40
CA VAL A 159 -6.97 8.48 5.94
C VAL A 159 -6.89 9.25 4.63
N PHE A 160 -5.88 10.11 4.49
CA PHE A 160 -5.63 10.82 3.23
C PHE A 160 -5.28 9.85 2.10
N SER A 161 -4.34 8.94 2.33
CA SER A 161 -3.94 7.92 1.35
C SER A 161 -5.11 7.02 0.96
N PHE A 162 -5.94 6.63 1.93
CA PHE A 162 -7.17 5.87 1.68
C PHE A 162 -8.14 6.63 0.76
N ALA A 163 -8.35 7.94 0.97
CA ALA A 163 -9.21 8.74 0.10
C ALA A 163 -8.67 8.81 -1.34
N MET A 164 -7.36 8.89 -1.52
CA MET A 164 -6.72 8.88 -2.84
C MET A 164 -6.84 7.51 -3.54
N ILE A 165 -6.78 6.40 -2.80
CA ILE A 165 -7.04 5.05 -3.33
C ILE A 165 -8.51 4.90 -3.72
N LEU A 166 -9.45 5.39 -2.90
CA LEU A 166 -10.88 5.40 -3.23
C LEU A 166 -11.16 6.21 -4.51
N TYR A 167 -10.55 7.39 -4.65
CA TYR A 167 -10.59 8.16 -5.89
C TYR A 167 -10.13 7.30 -7.08
N GLN A 168 -8.98 6.63 -6.96
CA GLN A 168 -8.44 5.78 -8.03
C GLN A 168 -9.40 4.64 -8.39
N MET A 169 -10.05 4.01 -7.41
CA MET A 169 -11.03 2.95 -7.65
C MET A 169 -12.25 3.46 -8.44
N LEU A 170 -12.71 4.68 -8.15
CA LEU A 170 -13.88 5.30 -8.78
C LEU A 170 -13.60 5.87 -10.17
N GLU A 171 -12.38 6.36 -10.41
CA GLU A 171 -12.00 7.02 -11.67
C GLU A 171 -11.21 6.10 -12.60
N GLY A 172 -10.68 4.97 -12.10
CA GLY A 172 -9.85 4.02 -12.83
C GLY A 172 -8.40 4.47 -13.02
N ASP A 173 -8.16 5.78 -13.03
CA ASP A 173 -6.84 6.39 -13.15
C ASP A 173 -6.26 6.82 -11.79
N PRO A 174 -4.92 6.81 -11.64
CA PRO A 174 -4.26 7.43 -10.50
C PRO A 174 -4.70 8.90 -10.29
N PRO A 175 -4.76 9.39 -9.04
CA PRO A 175 -5.10 10.78 -8.77
C PRO A 175 -4.11 11.71 -9.48
N LEU A 176 -4.67 12.72 -10.15
CA LEU A 176 -3.92 13.70 -10.96
C LEU A 176 -3.05 13.03 -12.03
N SER A 177 -3.54 11.98 -12.70
CA SER A 177 -2.78 11.17 -13.67
C SER A 177 -2.10 11.97 -14.80
N ASN A 178 -2.57 13.18 -15.07
CA ASN A 178 -2.01 14.12 -16.05
C ASN A 178 -0.78 14.91 -15.55
N TYR A 179 -0.44 14.83 -14.26
CA TYR A 179 0.76 15.43 -13.67
C TYR A 179 1.84 14.39 -13.46
N GLU A 180 3.11 14.78 -13.43
CA GLU A 180 4.14 13.91 -12.87
C GLU A 180 3.89 13.69 -11.37
N PRO A 181 4.22 12.53 -10.77
CA PRO A 181 3.81 12.21 -9.41
C PRO A 181 4.26 13.21 -8.34
N TYR A 182 5.47 13.77 -8.49
CA TYR A 182 5.97 14.81 -7.59
C TYR A 182 5.17 16.12 -7.74
N GLU A 183 4.83 16.49 -8.97
CA GLU A 183 4.01 17.68 -9.25
C GLU A 183 2.58 17.51 -8.73
N ALA A 184 2.01 16.31 -8.85
CA ALA A 184 0.72 15.96 -8.27
C ALA A 184 0.73 16.16 -6.75
N ALA A 185 1.76 15.65 -6.07
CA ALA A 185 1.92 15.83 -4.62
C ALA A 185 2.07 17.31 -4.23
N LYS A 186 2.84 18.08 -5.00
CA LYS A 186 2.99 19.53 -4.79
C LYS A 186 1.64 20.26 -4.97
N TYR A 187 0.90 19.96 -6.04
CA TYR A 187 -0.39 20.56 -6.33
C TYR A 187 -1.40 20.35 -5.19
N VAL A 188 -1.43 19.12 -4.66
CA VAL A 188 -2.24 18.74 -3.49
C VAL A 188 -1.77 19.45 -2.21
N ALA A 189 -0.44 19.55 -2.03
CA ALA A 189 0.17 20.23 -0.90
C ALA A 189 -0.17 21.73 -0.87
N ASP A 190 -0.41 22.33 -2.03
CA ASP A 190 -0.84 23.73 -2.17
C ASP A 190 -2.35 23.94 -1.93
N GLY A 191 -3.09 22.87 -1.61
CA GLY A 191 -4.48 22.93 -1.18
C GLY A 191 -5.50 22.45 -2.21
N HIS A 192 -5.07 22.16 -3.43
CA HIS A 192 -5.95 21.66 -4.48
C HIS A 192 -6.30 20.18 -4.27
N ARG A 193 -7.37 19.70 -4.92
CA ARG A 193 -7.83 18.30 -4.84
C ARG A 193 -8.17 17.74 -6.21
N PRO A 194 -8.01 16.42 -6.43
CA PRO A 194 -8.52 15.75 -7.62
C PRO A 194 -10.04 15.94 -7.75
N ILE A 195 -10.52 16.14 -8.98
CA ILE A 195 -11.94 16.32 -9.29
C ILE A 195 -12.48 15.04 -9.91
N PHE A 196 -13.67 14.59 -9.51
CA PHE A 196 -14.32 13.43 -10.11
C PHE A 196 -14.80 13.77 -11.53
N ARG A 197 -14.49 12.92 -12.52
CA ARG A 197 -14.87 13.16 -13.92
C ARG A 197 -16.30 12.73 -14.20
N SER A 198 -16.81 11.71 -13.51
CA SER A 198 -18.17 11.22 -13.75
C SER A 198 -19.22 12.15 -13.14
N LYS A 199 -20.15 12.61 -13.97
CA LYS A 199 -21.29 13.45 -13.56
C LYS A 199 -22.34 12.70 -12.75
N SER A 200 -22.25 11.36 -12.70
CA SER A 200 -23.19 10.45 -12.05
C SER A 200 -22.98 10.35 -10.53
N TYR A 201 -21.85 10.84 -10.01
CA TYR A 201 -21.64 10.93 -8.57
C TYR A 201 -22.51 12.03 -7.99
N LEU A 202 -23.03 11.78 -6.78
CA LEU A 202 -23.98 12.65 -6.08
C LEU A 202 -23.57 14.14 -6.17
N PRO A 203 -24.52 15.08 -6.30
CA PRO A 203 -24.21 16.51 -6.38
C PRO A 203 -23.33 17.04 -5.26
N GLU A 204 -23.35 16.38 -4.09
CA GLU A 204 -22.58 16.69 -2.88
C GLU A 204 -21.08 16.34 -2.98
N LEU A 205 -20.67 15.57 -3.99
CA LEU A 205 -19.28 15.19 -4.27
C LEU A 205 -18.62 16.08 -5.35
N ARG A 206 -19.32 17.13 -5.81
CA ARG A 206 -18.82 18.10 -6.81
C ARG A 206 -18.15 19.30 -6.17
#